data_AF-A0A3L6JIN9-F1
#
_entry.id   AF-A0A3L6JIN9-F1
#
_cell.length_a   1.000
_cell.length_b   1.000
_cell.length_c   1.000
_cell.angle_alpha   90.00
_cell.angle_beta   90.00
_cell.angle_gamma   90.00
#
_symmetry.space_group_name_H-M   'P 1'
#
loop_
_entity.id
_entity.type
_entity.pdbx_description
1 polymer ?
#
loop_
_entity_poly.entity_id
_entity_poly.type
_entity_poly.pdbx_seq_one_letter_code
_entity_poly.pdbx_strand_id
1 'polypeptide(L)'
;QSLEILAGTLPKQQEEGLHPPLLVLLDDNACPEFAVLPEQHVLPLNTDEEIAEIRQLGYSLGVEATQSVCIIPFREGVARLDLKTGTVLFNSFVCEQCIRECKRESRICIVGLDKGWSGDRIGSRALLTMAKLNALVRKDLPRDVESQISCASRCSNFLPRDGSRRFDPWERRTLLEEAGVRVRDGRLPVSAYNMLKSKLHRGDARSGQWEECG
;
A
#
# COMPACT_ATOMS: atom_id res chain seq x y z
N GLN A 1 -5.52 42.26 15.03
CA GLN A 1 -6.02 41.87 16.36
C GLN A 1 -6.67 40.49 16.23
N SER A 2 -6.39 39.60 17.19
CA SER A 2 -6.87 38.20 17.31
C SER A 2 -5.91 37.11 16.80
N LEU A 3 -4.78 36.93 17.50
CA LEU A 3 -3.93 35.72 17.47
C LEU A 3 -3.72 35.13 18.88
N GLU A 4 -4.57 35.47 19.86
CA GLU A 4 -4.41 35.06 21.26
C GLU A 4 -5.07 33.70 21.62
N ILE A 5 -5.62 32.95 20.66
CA ILE A 5 -6.51 31.82 21.01
C ILE A 5 -5.78 30.47 21.15
N LEU A 6 -4.54 30.31 20.70
CA LEU A 6 -3.88 29.00 20.69
C LEU A 6 -3.20 28.58 22.01
N ALA A 7 -3.14 29.45 23.02
CA ALA A 7 -2.52 29.12 24.31
C ALA A 7 -3.44 28.32 25.27
N GLY A 8 -4.72 28.12 24.92
CA GLY A 8 -5.74 27.61 25.84
C GLY A 8 -6.00 26.10 25.85
N THR A 9 -5.41 25.30 24.96
CA THR A 9 -5.90 23.92 24.70
C THR A 9 -4.84 22.82 24.68
N LEU A 10 -3.81 22.93 25.53
CA LEU A 10 -2.98 21.76 25.85
C LEU A 10 -3.42 21.16 27.21
N PRO A 11 -3.90 19.90 27.25
CA PRO A 11 -4.24 19.26 28.51
C PRO A 11 -2.98 19.12 29.35
N LYS A 12 -3.02 19.63 30.59
CA LYS A 12 -1.98 19.43 31.61
C LYS A 12 -1.90 17.95 31.96
N GLN A 13 -1.09 17.18 31.24
CA GLN A 13 -0.57 15.93 31.75
C GLN A 13 0.73 16.24 32.49
N GLN A 14 0.63 16.30 33.81
CA GLN A 14 1.77 16.15 34.68
C GLN A 14 2.21 14.68 34.62
N GLU A 15 3.27 14.41 33.85
CA GLU A 15 4.16 13.29 34.12
C GLU A 15 5.57 13.86 34.29
N GLU A 16 6.23 13.41 35.35
CA GLU A 16 7.52 13.88 35.83
C GLU A 16 8.61 13.71 34.76
N GLY A 17 9.36 14.79 34.48
CA GLY A 17 10.68 14.71 33.84
C GLY A 17 10.82 15.27 32.43
N LEU A 18 9.76 15.74 31.77
CA LEU A 18 9.87 16.36 30.44
C LEU A 18 9.67 17.87 30.52
N HIS A 19 10.72 18.62 30.17
CA HIS A 19 10.64 20.08 30.02
C HIS A 19 9.49 20.44 29.07
N PRO A 20 8.73 21.51 29.35
CA PRO A 20 7.66 21.94 28.46
C PRO A 20 8.24 22.20 27.05
N PRO A 21 7.54 21.79 25.98
CA PRO A 21 8.03 22.00 24.62
C PRO A 21 8.22 23.50 24.38
N LEU A 22 9.44 23.89 23.98
CA LEU A 22 9.75 25.26 23.63
C LEU A 22 9.07 25.58 22.29
N LEU A 23 7.99 26.35 22.34
CA LEU A 23 7.34 26.86 21.13
C LEU A 23 8.07 28.14 20.69
N VAL A 24 8.84 28.05 19.62
CA VAL A 24 9.48 29.23 19.00
C VAL A 24 8.62 29.65 17.81
N LEU A 25 8.01 30.82 17.92
CA LEU A 25 7.36 31.47 16.79
C LEU A 25 8.45 32.15 15.95
N LEU A 26 8.66 31.65 14.74
CA LEU A 26 9.54 32.27 13.77
C LEU A 26 8.78 33.40 13.05
N ASP A 27 9.49 34.47 12.73
CA ASP A 27 8.98 35.53 11.85
C ASP A 27 8.69 34.93 10.46
N ASP A 28 7.64 35.41 9.78
CA ASP A 28 7.25 34.90 8.45
C ASP A 28 8.41 34.99 7.44
N ASN A 29 9.33 35.95 7.62
CA ASN A 29 10.52 36.11 6.77
C ASN A 29 11.67 35.15 7.10
N ALA A 30 11.60 34.42 8.22
CA ALA A 30 12.56 33.40 8.61
C ALA A 30 12.20 32.01 8.05
N CYS A 31 11.01 31.87 7.47
CA CYS A 31 10.64 30.68 6.70
C CYS A 31 11.37 30.73 5.35
N PRO A 32 12.17 29.70 4.98
CA PRO A 32 12.71 29.62 3.63
C PRO A 32 11.54 29.65 2.64
N GLU A 33 11.65 30.47 1.59
CA GLU A 33 10.65 30.52 0.52
C GLU A 33 10.38 29.08 0.06
N PHE A 34 9.11 28.69 0.11
CA PHE A 34 8.68 27.38 -0.36
C PHE A 34 9.00 27.33 -1.86
N ALA A 35 10.12 26.71 -2.22
CA ALA A 35 10.52 26.54 -3.61
C ALA A 35 9.38 25.78 -4.30
N VAL A 36 8.63 26.49 -5.14
CA VAL A 36 7.62 25.89 -6.00
C VAL A 36 8.37 24.86 -6.84
N LEU A 37 8.17 23.58 -6.51
CA LEU A 37 8.69 22.48 -7.32
C LEU A 37 8.27 22.78 -8.77
N PRO A 38 9.20 22.75 -9.74
CA PRO A 38 8.88 23.10 -11.11
C PRO A 38 7.67 22.27 -11.56
N GLU A 39 6.76 22.94 -12.28
CA GLU A 39 5.51 22.40 -12.79
C GLU A 39 5.68 20.93 -13.18
N GLN A 40 4.77 20.07 -12.71
CA GLN A 40 4.70 18.68 -13.16
C GLN A 40 4.47 18.70 -14.67
N HIS A 41 5.55 18.72 -15.46
CA HIS A 41 5.47 18.59 -16.89
C HIS A 41 4.75 17.27 -17.15
N VAL A 42 3.54 17.37 -17.69
CA VAL A 42 2.80 16.21 -18.16
C VAL A 42 3.66 15.60 -19.26
N LEU A 43 4.39 14.53 -18.91
CA LEU A 43 5.25 13.86 -19.89
C LEU A 43 4.40 13.49 -21.13
N PRO A 44 4.98 13.48 -22.33
CA PRO A 44 4.27 13.00 -23.51
C PRO A 44 3.93 11.51 -23.38
N LEU A 45 2.84 11.07 -24.02
CA LEU A 45 2.49 9.65 -24.09
C LEU A 45 3.59 8.87 -24.80
N ASN A 46 3.73 7.59 -24.47
CA ASN A 46 4.72 6.75 -25.13
C ASN A 46 4.34 6.55 -26.61
N THR A 47 5.33 6.59 -27.49
CA THR A 47 5.14 6.32 -28.92
C THR A 47 4.94 4.82 -29.17
N ASP A 48 4.48 4.45 -30.37
CA ASP A 48 4.25 3.04 -30.71
C ASP A 48 5.58 2.25 -30.76
N GLU A 49 6.69 2.90 -31.13
CA GLU A 49 8.03 2.32 -31.08
C GLU A 49 8.45 2.02 -29.63
N GLU A 50 8.26 3.00 -28.72
CA GLU A 50 8.56 2.81 -27.30
C GLU A 50 7.70 1.71 -26.68
N ILE A 51 6.41 1.64 -27.03
CA ILE A 51 5.50 0.58 -26.60
C ILE A 51 6.01 -0.78 -27.06
N ALA A 52 6.50 -0.88 -28.31
CA ALA A 52 7.07 -2.12 -28.83
C ALA A 52 8.31 -2.56 -28.04
N GLU A 53 9.19 -1.62 -27.68
CA GLU A 53 10.38 -1.91 -26.86
C GLU A 53 10.01 -2.32 -25.42
N ILE A 54 9.06 -1.62 -24.78
CA ILE A 54 8.58 -1.97 -23.43
C ILE A 54 7.96 -3.38 -23.45
N ARG A 55 7.22 -3.69 -24.51
CA ARG A 55 6.61 -5.02 -24.68
C ARG A 55 7.67 -6.10 -24.88
N GLN A 56 8.71 -5.83 -25.67
CA GLN A 56 9.84 -6.75 -25.83
C GLN A 56 10.54 -7.02 -24.50
N LEU A 57 10.73 -5.99 -23.67
CA LEU A 57 11.21 -6.15 -22.30
C LEU A 57 10.26 -7.05 -21.49
N GLY A 58 8.94 -6.81 -21.55
CA GLY A 58 7.94 -7.66 -20.88
C GLY A 58 8.04 -9.13 -21.27
N TYR A 59 8.18 -9.44 -22.56
CA TYR A 59 8.37 -10.82 -23.02
C TYR A 59 9.69 -11.43 -22.51
N SER A 60 10.78 -10.66 -22.49
CA SER A 60 12.06 -11.13 -21.92
C SER A 60 11.99 -11.44 -20.43
N LEU A 61 11.06 -10.79 -19.72
CA LEU A 61 10.78 -10.98 -18.31
C LEU A 61 9.71 -12.06 -18.05
N GLY A 62 9.18 -12.71 -19.09
CA GLY A 62 8.19 -13.78 -18.99
C GLY A 62 6.76 -13.30 -18.68
N VAL A 63 6.42 -12.05 -19.02
CA VAL A 63 5.11 -11.44 -18.75
C VAL A 63 4.21 -11.51 -19.98
N GLU A 64 2.94 -11.83 -19.77
CA GLU A 64 1.93 -11.71 -20.82
C GLU A 64 1.66 -10.24 -21.15
N ALA A 65 1.96 -9.86 -22.39
CA ALA A 65 1.74 -8.51 -22.89
C ALA A 65 0.78 -8.54 -24.08
N THR A 66 -0.27 -7.73 -24.00
CA THR A 66 -1.18 -7.41 -25.10
C THR A 66 -0.62 -6.23 -25.92
N GLN A 67 -1.38 -5.70 -26.87
CA GLN A 67 -0.95 -4.55 -27.68
C GLN A 67 -0.66 -3.29 -26.85
N SER A 68 -1.40 -3.06 -25.76
CA SER A 68 -1.31 -1.82 -24.96
C SER A 68 -1.14 -2.04 -23.47
N VAL A 69 -1.21 -3.28 -22.98
CA VAL A 69 -1.19 -3.58 -21.55
C VAL A 69 -0.32 -4.81 -21.25
N CYS A 70 0.56 -4.68 -20.25
CA CYS A 70 1.25 -5.82 -19.63
C CYS A 70 0.47 -6.30 -18.40
N ILE A 71 0.29 -7.61 -18.29
CA ILE A 71 -0.46 -8.26 -17.21
C ILE A 71 0.53 -8.98 -16.30
N ILE A 72 0.64 -8.50 -15.06
CA ILE A 72 1.64 -8.97 -14.10
C ILE A 72 0.91 -9.64 -12.93
N PRO A 73 1.07 -10.96 -12.74
CA PRO A 73 0.37 -11.68 -11.68
C PRO A 73 1.00 -11.45 -10.30
N PHE A 74 0.17 -11.15 -9.31
CA PHE A 74 0.52 -11.09 -7.89
C PHE A 74 -0.20 -12.21 -7.13
N ARG A 75 0.16 -12.42 -5.86
CA ARG A 75 -0.54 -13.42 -5.02
C ARG A 75 -1.96 -12.95 -4.68
N GLU A 76 -2.11 -11.65 -4.52
CA GLU A 76 -3.33 -10.99 -4.05
C GLU A 76 -4.26 -10.56 -5.19
N GLY A 77 -3.79 -10.59 -6.43
CA GLY A 77 -4.51 -10.06 -7.58
C GLY A 77 -3.64 -9.97 -8.83
N VAL A 78 -4.06 -9.11 -9.76
CA VAL A 78 -3.37 -8.88 -11.04
C VAL A 78 -3.11 -7.39 -11.20
N ALA A 79 -1.85 -7.04 -11.48
CA ALA A 79 -1.48 -5.70 -11.86
C ALA A 79 -1.48 -5.57 -13.38
N ARG A 80 -2.06 -4.48 -13.89
CA ARG A 80 -2.14 -4.14 -15.31
C ARG A 80 -1.37 -2.85 -15.52
N LEU A 81 -0.31 -2.92 -16.32
CA LEU A 81 0.50 -1.77 -16.68
C LEU A 81 0.11 -1.31 -18.09
N ASP A 82 -0.47 -0.12 -18.19
CA ASP A 82 -0.74 0.54 -19.47
C ASP A 82 0.59 1.04 -20.08
N LEU A 83 0.91 0.53 -21.27
CA LEU A 83 2.16 0.82 -21.97
C LEU A 83 2.21 2.23 -22.55
N LYS A 84 1.05 2.84 -22.85
CA LYS A 84 0.94 4.17 -23.44
C LYS A 84 1.08 5.27 -22.38
N THR A 85 0.43 5.07 -21.23
CA THR A 85 0.41 6.07 -20.14
C THR A 85 1.42 5.78 -19.03
N GLY A 86 1.90 4.54 -18.91
CA GLY A 86 2.73 4.09 -17.79
C GLY A 86 1.95 3.97 -16.47
N THR A 87 0.62 3.88 -16.53
CA THR A 87 -0.27 3.77 -15.36
C THR A 87 -0.35 2.31 -14.91
N VAL A 88 -0.26 2.08 -13.60
CA VAL A 88 -0.44 0.77 -12.99
C VAL A 88 -1.80 0.72 -12.32
N LEU A 89 -2.62 -0.23 -12.75
CA LEU A 89 -3.92 -0.55 -12.17
C LEU A 89 -3.84 -1.93 -11.52
N PHE A 90 -4.50 -2.10 -10.38
CA PHE A 90 -4.48 -3.34 -9.63
C PHE A 90 -5.90 -3.84 -9.37
N ASN A 91 -6.12 -5.10 -9.74
CA ASN A 91 -7.39 -5.79 -9.59
C ASN A 91 -7.20 -6.91 -8.56
N SER A 92 -7.93 -6.83 -7.45
CA SER A 92 -7.87 -7.82 -6.38
C SER A 92 -8.69 -9.06 -6.74
N PHE A 93 -8.16 -10.26 -6.47
CA PHE A 93 -8.94 -11.51 -6.58
C PHE A 93 -10.14 -11.53 -5.63
N VAL A 94 -10.08 -10.76 -4.52
CA VAL A 94 -11.20 -10.61 -3.58
C VAL A 94 -12.42 -10.02 -4.28
N CYS A 95 -12.24 -9.12 -5.25
CA CYS A 95 -13.36 -8.54 -5.99
C CYS A 95 -13.99 -9.53 -6.97
N GLU A 96 -13.19 -10.42 -7.58
CA GLU A 96 -13.69 -11.43 -8.53
C GLU A 96 -14.52 -12.52 -7.84
N GLN A 97 -14.19 -12.83 -6.58
CA GLN A 97 -14.89 -13.82 -5.77
C GLN A 97 -16.05 -13.25 -4.96
N CYS A 98 -16.30 -11.95 -5.08
CA CYS A 98 -17.37 -11.28 -4.36
C CYS A 98 -18.71 -11.52 -5.08
N ILE A 99 -19.77 -11.81 -4.33
CA ILE A 99 -21.14 -11.84 -4.87
C ILE A 99 -21.58 -10.46 -5.33
N ARG A 100 -21.04 -9.41 -4.68
CA ARG A 100 -21.23 -8.03 -5.11
C ARG A 100 -20.30 -7.81 -6.30
N GLU A 101 -20.84 -7.40 -7.44
CA GLU A 101 -20.06 -7.11 -8.67
C GLU A 101 -19.24 -5.81 -8.56
N CYS A 102 -18.69 -5.51 -7.39
CA CYS A 102 -17.84 -4.35 -7.16
C CYS A 102 -16.46 -4.58 -7.80
N LYS A 103 -16.33 -4.19 -9.07
CA LYS A 103 -15.05 -4.18 -9.80
C LYS A 103 -14.20 -3.01 -9.33
N ARG A 104 -13.47 -3.20 -8.22
CA ARG A 104 -12.52 -2.22 -7.72
C ARG A 104 -11.19 -2.36 -8.46
N GLU A 105 -10.91 -1.41 -9.33
CA GLU A 105 -9.60 -1.25 -9.97
C GLU A 105 -8.87 -0.10 -9.26
N SER A 106 -7.81 -0.43 -8.53
CA SER A 106 -7.07 0.55 -7.74
C SER A 106 -5.84 1.03 -8.49
N ARG A 107 -5.68 2.34 -8.63
CA ARG A 107 -4.46 2.91 -9.22
C ARG A 107 -3.32 2.83 -8.22
N ILE A 108 -2.21 2.20 -8.62
CA ILE A 108 -1.00 2.10 -7.81
C ILE A 108 -0.02 3.19 -8.26
N CYS A 109 0.35 4.05 -7.32
CA CYS A 109 1.27 5.15 -7.56
C CYS A 109 2.71 4.68 -7.36
N ILE A 110 3.44 4.55 -8.48
CA ILE A 110 4.88 4.29 -8.50
C ILE A 110 5.54 5.52 -9.14
N VAL A 111 6.33 6.23 -8.35
CA VAL A 111 7.05 7.44 -8.78
C VAL A 111 8.53 7.08 -8.88
N GLY A 112 9.14 7.31 -10.04
CA GLY A 112 10.59 7.18 -10.18
C GLY A 112 11.27 8.39 -9.56
N LEU A 113 12.34 8.16 -8.79
CA LEU A 113 13.07 9.23 -8.11
C LEU A 113 14.10 9.94 -8.99
N ASP A 114 14.43 9.42 -10.18
CA ASP A 114 15.62 9.87 -10.90
C ASP A 114 15.39 10.36 -12.33
N LYS A 115 16.16 11.40 -12.68
CA LYS A 115 16.38 11.95 -14.02
C LYS A 115 17.56 11.28 -14.76
N GLY A 116 18.05 10.14 -14.26
CA GLY A 116 19.35 9.57 -14.66
C GLY A 116 19.34 8.64 -15.87
N TRP A 117 18.17 8.19 -16.33
CA TRP A 117 18.06 7.39 -17.54
C TRP A 117 17.64 8.34 -18.66
N SER A 118 18.60 8.76 -19.47
CA SER A 118 18.37 9.43 -20.74
C SER A 118 19.12 8.62 -21.79
N GLY A 119 18.44 7.66 -22.41
CA GLY A 119 18.91 7.11 -23.67
C GLY A 119 18.50 8.06 -24.79
N ASP A 120 19.35 8.26 -25.79
CA ASP A 120 19.07 9.18 -26.92
C ASP A 120 17.81 8.79 -27.74
N ARG A 121 17.20 7.64 -27.47
CA ARG A 121 16.11 7.05 -28.26
C ARG A 121 14.80 6.80 -27.51
N ILE A 122 14.82 6.76 -26.17
CA ILE A 122 13.64 6.43 -25.36
C ILE A 122 13.32 7.62 -24.45
N GLY A 123 12.07 8.09 -24.51
CA GLY A 123 11.55 9.15 -23.67
C GLY A 123 11.47 8.78 -22.20
N SER A 124 11.49 9.79 -21.33
CA SER A 124 11.51 9.60 -19.88
C SER A 124 10.29 8.83 -19.35
N ARG A 125 9.11 8.96 -19.98
CA ARG A 125 7.94 8.17 -19.60
C ARG A 125 8.12 6.69 -19.94
N ALA A 126 8.62 6.37 -21.12
CA ALA A 126 8.84 4.99 -21.52
C ALA A 126 9.87 4.32 -20.62
N LEU A 127 10.96 5.01 -20.27
CA LEU A 127 11.94 4.54 -19.28
C LEU A 127 11.32 4.30 -17.90
N LEU A 128 10.48 5.22 -17.43
CA LEU A 128 9.74 5.04 -16.18
C LEU A 128 8.79 3.83 -16.26
N THR A 129 8.11 3.62 -17.40
CA THR A 129 7.25 2.46 -17.62
C THR A 129 8.07 1.16 -17.61
N MET A 130 9.24 1.12 -18.24
CA MET A 130 10.15 -0.03 -18.19
C MET A 130 10.63 -0.32 -16.77
N ALA A 131 11.00 0.73 -16.02
CA ALA A 131 11.43 0.58 -14.63
C ALA A 131 10.30 0.03 -13.75
N LYS A 132 9.07 0.55 -13.89
CA LYS A 132 7.87 0.03 -13.21
C LYS A 132 7.63 -1.44 -13.56
N LEU A 133 7.69 -1.80 -14.84
CA LEU A 133 7.51 -3.17 -15.30
C LEU A 133 8.53 -4.10 -14.63
N ASN A 134 9.81 -3.75 -14.70
CA ASN A 134 10.87 -4.55 -14.11
C ASN A 134 10.72 -4.69 -12.58
N ALA A 135 10.41 -3.61 -11.87
CA ALA A 135 10.20 -3.62 -10.42
C ALA A 135 9.01 -4.50 -10.02
N LEU A 136 7.87 -4.38 -10.74
CA LEU A 136 6.67 -5.19 -10.51
C LEU A 136 6.93 -6.68 -10.75
N VAL A 137 7.65 -7.04 -11.81
CA VAL A 137 7.96 -8.44 -12.14
C VAL A 137 8.92 -9.05 -11.12
N ARG A 138 9.97 -8.31 -10.76
CA ARG A 138 10.96 -8.77 -9.77
C ARG A 138 10.44 -8.73 -8.33
N LYS A 139 9.27 -8.10 -8.11
CA LYS A 139 8.68 -7.84 -6.78
C LYS A 139 9.62 -7.06 -5.87
N ASP A 140 10.45 -6.23 -6.48
CA ASP A 140 11.36 -5.31 -5.79
C ASP A 140 10.68 -3.95 -5.73
N LEU A 141 9.73 -3.82 -4.81
CA LEU A 141 8.84 -2.67 -4.71
C LEU A 141 9.15 -1.87 -3.44
N PRO A 142 9.11 -0.52 -3.49
CA PRO A 142 9.16 0.29 -2.28
C PRO A 142 8.01 -0.06 -1.33
N ARG A 143 8.25 0.03 -0.02
CA ARG A 143 7.26 -0.29 1.03
C ARG A 143 5.92 0.42 0.86
N ASP A 144 5.94 1.66 0.37
CA ASP A 144 4.72 2.43 0.12
C ASP A 144 3.89 1.84 -1.02
N VAL A 145 4.54 1.28 -2.04
CA VAL A 145 3.88 0.60 -3.16
C VAL A 145 3.31 -0.75 -2.69
N GLU A 146 4.07 -1.52 -1.92
CA GLU A 146 3.59 -2.75 -1.29
C GLU A 146 2.37 -2.51 -0.40
N SER A 147 2.42 -1.42 0.39
CA SER A 147 1.30 -1.01 1.25
C SER A 147 0.06 -0.63 0.45
N GLN A 148 0.23 0.08 -0.68
CA GLN A 148 -0.86 0.38 -1.60
C GLN A 148 -1.49 -0.89 -2.16
N ILE A 149 -0.69 -1.87 -2.60
CA ILE A 149 -1.19 -3.16 -3.11
C ILE A 149 -1.91 -3.94 -1.99
N SER A 150 -1.35 -3.98 -0.77
CA SER A 150 -1.99 -4.64 0.38
C SER A 150 -3.31 -3.99 0.78
N CYS A 151 -3.43 -2.66 0.66
CA CYS A 151 -4.67 -1.95 0.89
C CYS A 151 -5.68 -2.17 -0.24
N ALA A 152 -5.22 -2.20 -1.49
CA ALA A 152 -6.06 -2.46 -2.66
C ALA A 152 -6.62 -3.89 -2.69
N SER A 153 -5.90 -4.86 -2.11
CA SER A 153 -6.36 -6.23 -2.01
C SER A 153 -7.44 -6.46 -0.93
N ARG A 154 -7.69 -5.48 -0.06
CA ARG A 154 -8.70 -5.58 1.01
C ARG A 154 -10.03 -4.94 0.60
N CYS A 155 -11.12 -5.58 1.03
CA CYS A 155 -12.47 -5.05 0.89
C CYS A 155 -13.23 -5.27 2.20
N SER A 156 -13.67 -4.18 2.85
CA SER A 156 -14.45 -4.24 4.09
C SER A 156 -15.86 -4.78 3.88
N ASN A 157 -16.37 -4.71 2.65
CA ASN A 157 -17.72 -5.11 2.27
C ASN A 157 -17.74 -6.43 1.46
N PHE A 158 -16.66 -7.22 1.53
CA PHE A 158 -16.56 -8.47 0.80
C PHE A 158 -17.60 -9.46 1.29
N LEU A 159 -18.37 -9.99 0.33
CA LEU A 159 -19.30 -11.09 0.55
C LEU A 159 -18.93 -12.21 -0.43
N PRO A 160 -18.44 -13.37 0.03
CA PRO A 160 -18.02 -14.44 -0.87
C PRO A 160 -19.20 -14.97 -1.68
N ARG A 161 -18.98 -15.23 -2.97
CA ARG A 161 -19.95 -15.94 -3.82
C ARG A 161 -20.02 -17.41 -3.38
N ASP A 162 -21.23 -17.96 -3.25
CA ASP A 162 -21.42 -19.37 -2.86
C ASP A 162 -20.66 -20.31 -3.81
N GLY A 163 -19.92 -21.26 -3.22
CA GLY A 163 -19.09 -22.21 -3.97
C GLY A 163 -17.74 -21.66 -4.46
N SER A 164 -17.41 -20.38 -4.24
CA SER A 164 -16.03 -19.92 -4.36
C SER A 164 -15.17 -20.75 -3.39
N ARG A 165 -14.01 -21.24 -3.86
CA ARG A 165 -13.00 -21.81 -2.95
C ARG A 165 -12.84 -20.79 -1.85
N ARG A 166 -13.25 -21.16 -0.63
CA ARG A 166 -12.98 -20.36 0.57
C ARG A 166 -11.53 -19.94 0.44
N PHE A 167 -11.25 -18.63 0.48
CA PHE A 167 -9.92 -18.19 0.86
C PHE A 167 -9.56 -19.05 2.06
N ASP A 168 -8.60 -19.97 1.91
CA ASP A 168 -8.28 -20.88 3.01
C ASP A 168 -7.91 -19.97 4.19
N PRO A 169 -8.72 -19.94 5.26
CA PRO A 169 -8.41 -19.11 6.42
C PRO A 169 -7.07 -19.53 7.05
N TRP A 170 -6.55 -20.68 6.63
CA TRP A 170 -5.30 -21.31 7.03
C TRP A 170 -4.01 -20.59 6.59
N GLU A 171 -4.07 -19.58 5.72
CA GLU A 171 -2.88 -18.75 5.40
C GLU A 171 -2.86 -17.38 6.10
N ARG A 172 -3.92 -17.01 6.82
CA ARG A 172 -3.86 -15.87 7.73
C ARG A 172 -3.33 -16.36 9.06
N ARG A 173 -2.11 -15.92 9.40
CA ARG A 173 -1.61 -16.04 10.76
C ARG A 173 -2.68 -15.54 11.73
N THR A 174 -3.02 -16.36 12.72
CA THR A 174 -3.97 -15.92 13.75
C THR A 174 -3.46 -14.62 14.39
N LEU A 175 -4.35 -13.80 14.96
CA LEU A 175 -3.93 -12.59 15.68
C LEU A 175 -2.87 -12.91 16.76
N LEU A 176 -2.93 -14.12 17.32
CA LEU A 176 -1.95 -14.63 18.26
C LEU A 176 -0.62 -15.02 17.59
N GLU A 177 -0.63 -15.66 16.42
CA GLU A 177 0.59 -15.96 15.66
C GLU A 177 1.30 -14.69 15.20
N GLU A 178 0.56 -13.69 14.74
CA GLU A 178 1.10 -12.41 14.31
C GLU A 178 1.69 -11.61 15.49
N ALA A 179 1.01 -11.65 16.64
CA ALA A 179 1.56 -11.09 17.88
C ALA A 179 2.85 -11.83 18.30
N GLY A 180 2.93 -13.15 18.11
CA GLY A 180 4.14 -13.94 18.38
C GLY A 180 5.32 -13.57 17.47
N VAL A 181 5.07 -13.27 16.20
CA VAL A 181 6.09 -12.76 15.27
C VAL A 181 6.61 -11.40 15.76
N ARG A 182 5.72 -10.48 16.16
CA ARG A 182 6.10 -9.16 16.66
C ARG A 182 6.91 -9.22 17.96
N VAL A 183 6.68 -10.21 18.81
CA VAL A 183 7.53 -10.45 20.00
C VAL A 183 8.94 -10.87 19.58
N ARG A 184 9.07 -11.80 18.62
CA ARG A 184 10.38 -12.23 18.10
C ARG A 184 11.15 -11.08 17.44
N ASP A 185 10.43 -10.17 16.79
CA ASP A 185 11.00 -8.99 16.14
C ASP A 185 11.26 -7.81 17.11
N GLY A 186 10.99 -7.99 18.42
CA GLY A 186 11.16 -6.94 19.44
C GLY A 186 10.15 -5.79 19.37
N ARG A 187 9.09 -5.94 18.56
CA ARG A 187 8.05 -4.92 18.31
C ARG A 187 6.85 -5.03 19.25
N LEU A 188 6.79 -6.09 20.07
CA LEU A 188 5.75 -6.28 21.08
C LEU A 188 6.37 -6.85 22.37
N PRO A 189 6.09 -6.28 23.56
CA PRO A 189 6.54 -6.85 24.83
C PRO A 189 5.90 -8.22 25.08
N VAL A 190 6.69 -9.14 25.66
CA VAL A 190 6.25 -10.51 26.03
C VAL A 190 5.04 -10.46 26.98
N SER A 191 4.98 -9.47 27.88
CA SER A 191 3.87 -9.27 28.80
C SER A 191 2.54 -8.98 28.08
N ALA A 192 2.55 -8.15 27.04
CA ALA A 192 1.38 -7.83 26.24
C ALA A 192 0.89 -9.04 25.43
N TYR A 193 1.82 -9.83 24.90
CA TYR A 193 1.51 -11.10 24.22
C TYR A 193 0.84 -12.11 25.16
N ASN A 194 1.36 -12.28 26.37
CA ASN A 194 0.80 -13.20 27.37
C ASN A 194 -0.60 -12.76 27.83
N MET A 195 -0.83 -11.44 27.96
CA MET A 195 -2.16 -10.90 28.24
C MET A 195 -3.16 -11.20 27.12
N LEU A 196 -2.76 -11.00 25.85
CA LEU A 196 -3.58 -11.34 24.68
C LEU A 196 -3.93 -12.83 24.67
N LYS A 197 -2.93 -13.69 24.89
CA LYS A 197 -3.11 -15.15 24.98
C LYS A 197 -4.10 -15.55 26.08
N SER A 198 -4.00 -14.95 27.27
CA SER A 198 -4.91 -15.25 28.39
C SER A 198 -6.35 -14.79 28.11
N LYS A 199 -6.53 -13.63 27.47
CA LYS A 199 -7.87 -13.12 27.14
C LYS A 199 -8.57 -13.95 26.07
N LEU A 200 -7.83 -14.44 25.08
CA LEU A 200 -8.37 -15.34 24.05
C LEU A 200 -8.87 -16.66 24.66
N HIS A 201 -8.07 -17.32 25.50
CA HIS A 201 -8.50 -18.55 26.19
C HIS A 201 -9.72 -18.34 27.11
N ARG A 202 -9.89 -17.16 27.72
CA ARG A 202 -11.09 -16.83 28.51
C ARG A 202 -12.33 -16.51 27.66
N GLY A 203 -12.13 -16.09 26.41
CA GLY A 203 -13.22 -15.84 25.45
C GLY A 203 -13.83 -17.15 24.96
N ASP A 204 -12.99 -18.12 24.60
CA ASP A 204 -13.42 -19.44 24.14
C ASP A 204 -14.13 -20.27 25.23
N ALA A 205 -13.79 -20.05 26.50
CA ALA A 205 -14.47 -20.69 27.63
C ALA A 205 -15.91 -20.15 27.87
N ARG A 206 -16.25 -18.96 27.37
CA ARG A 206 -17.60 -18.35 27.54
C ARG A 206 -18.53 -18.61 26.35
N SER A 207 -17.99 -18.97 25.19
CA SER A 207 -18.80 -19.33 24.02
C SER A 207 -19.33 -20.77 24.08
N GLY A 208 -18.80 -21.62 24.97
CA GLY A 208 -19.30 -22.99 25.21
C GLY A 208 -20.42 -23.12 26.25
N GLN A 209 -21.03 -22.02 26.72
CA GLN A 209 -21.98 -22.02 27.83
C GLN A 209 -23.40 -21.54 27.47
N TRP A 210 -23.76 -21.57 26.18
CA TRP A 210 -25.09 -21.17 25.67
C TRP A 210 -25.95 -22.31 25.11
N GLU A 211 -25.53 -23.57 25.27
CA GLU A 211 -26.39 -24.75 24.99
C GLU A 211 -26.67 -25.48 26.29
N GLU A 212 -27.59 -24.96 27.10
CA GLU A 212 -28.42 -25.67 28.10
C GLU A 212 -29.10 -24.62 28.98
N CYS A 213 -30.21 -24.05 28.51
CA CYS A 213 -31.31 -23.51 29.31
C CYS A 213 -32.38 -22.92 28.37
N GLY A 214 -33.51 -23.61 28.23
CA GLY A 214 -34.77 -23.06 27.70
C GLY A 214 -35.21 -23.62 26.37
#